data_AF-A0A7W7AKZ7-F1
#
_entry.id   AF-A0A7W7AKZ7-F1
#
_cell.length_a   1.000
_cell.length_b   1.000
_cell.length_c   1.000
_cell.angle_alpha   90.00
_cell.angle_beta   90.00
_cell.angle_gamma   90.00
#
_symmetry.space_group_name_H-M   'P 1'
#
loop_
_entity.id
_entity.type
_entity.pdbx_description
1 polymer ?
#
loop_
_entity_poly.entity_id
_entity_poly.type
_entity_poly.pdbx_seq_one_letter_code
_entity_poly.pdbx_strand_id
1 'polypeptide(L)'
;MVQRLRGRAGQAQRARRLARTDGLCERCDADDRVTLATVVDHIVPLAKGGTDEDDNTRNLCDPCHREVTAEQFGHARQVALGACDVNGWPTDPRHPWNASSGDPLGVGGGKKSGG
;
A
#
# COMPACT_ATOMS: atom_id res chain seq x y z
N MET A 1 17.35 -11.04 -1.85
CA MET A 1 16.47 -10.14 -2.64
C MET A 1 15.56 -11.01 -3.48
N VAL A 2 14.24 -11.00 -3.24
CA VAL A 2 13.28 -11.81 -4.01
C VAL A 2 13.03 -11.14 -5.37
N GLN A 3 13.23 -11.87 -6.46
CA GLN A 3 12.98 -11.36 -7.81
C GLN A 3 11.48 -11.31 -8.06
N ARG A 4 10.94 -10.11 -8.32
CA ARG A 4 9.50 -9.94 -8.60
C ARG A 4 9.21 -10.22 -10.06
N LEU A 5 8.25 -11.10 -10.34
CA LEU A 5 7.71 -11.29 -11.68
C LEU A 5 6.91 -10.05 -12.11
N ARG A 6 7.06 -9.63 -13.36
CA ARG A 6 6.39 -8.45 -13.94
C ARG A 6 5.71 -8.81 -15.26
N GLY A 7 4.82 -7.93 -15.74
CA GLY A 7 4.15 -8.08 -17.03
C GLY A 7 3.31 -9.37 -17.10
N ARG A 8 3.30 -10.02 -18.27
CA ARG A 8 2.51 -11.23 -18.53
C ARG A 8 2.82 -12.37 -17.55
N ALA A 9 4.09 -12.56 -17.19
CA ALA A 9 4.49 -13.60 -16.25
C ALA A 9 3.87 -13.39 -14.85
N GLY A 10 3.85 -12.14 -14.37
CA GLY A 10 3.19 -11.80 -13.11
C GLY A 10 1.66 -11.94 -13.17
N GLN A 11 1.04 -11.61 -14.32
CA GLN A 11 -0.40 -11.82 -14.51
C GLN A 11 -0.76 -13.32 -14.50
N ALA A 12 0.03 -14.15 -15.16
CA ALA A 12 -0.16 -15.60 -15.17
C ALA A 12 0.00 -16.21 -13.77
N GLN A 13 0.99 -15.75 -12.99
CA GLN A 13 1.17 -16.18 -11.60
C GLN A 13 -0.04 -15.81 -10.73
N ARG A 14 -0.56 -14.58 -10.86
CA ARG A 14 -1.77 -14.14 -10.13
C ARG A 14 -2.99 -14.98 -10.52
N ALA A 15 -3.21 -15.21 -11.81
CA ALA A 15 -4.32 -16.04 -12.28
C ALA A 15 -4.23 -17.48 -11.74
N ARG A 16 -3.02 -18.08 -11.75
CA ARG A 16 -2.78 -19.40 -11.14
C ARG A 16 -3.13 -19.41 -9.65
N ARG A 17 -2.69 -18.41 -8.90
CA ARG A 17 -2.93 -18.33 -7.45
C ARG A 17 -4.42 -18.18 -7.14
N LEU A 18 -5.13 -17.31 -7.87
CA LEU A 18 -6.58 -17.13 -7.73
C LEU A 18 -7.35 -18.41 -8.05
N ALA A 19 -6.94 -19.16 -9.07
CA ALA A 19 -7.60 -20.41 -9.45
C ALA A 19 -7.53 -21.52 -8.37
N ARG A 20 -6.62 -21.42 -7.38
CA ARG A 20 -6.50 -22.41 -6.29
C ARG A 20 -7.70 -22.40 -5.34
N THR A 21 -8.43 -21.29 -5.28
CA THR A 21 -9.59 -21.10 -4.40
C THR A 21 -10.84 -20.80 -5.21
N ASP A 22 -10.86 -21.21 -6.49
CA ASP A 22 -11.93 -20.89 -7.45
C ASP A 22 -12.20 -19.37 -7.57
N GLY A 23 -11.20 -18.54 -7.29
CA GLY A 23 -11.34 -17.09 -7.25
C GLY A 23 -12.15 -16.56 -6.07
N LEU A 24 -12.38 -17.37 -5.03
CA LEU A 24 -13.08 -16.98 -3.81
C LEU A 24 -12.12 -16.50 -2.74
N CYS A 25 -12.63 -15.60 -1.89
CA CYS A 25 -11.93 -15.10 -0.72
C CYS A 25 -11.94 -16.15 0.40
N GLU A 26 -10.76 -16.60 0.81
CA GLU A 26 -10.60 -17.65 1.82
C GLU A 26 -11.10 -17.22 3.20
N ARG A 27 -10.99 -15.94 3.56
CA ARG A 27 -11.51 -15.41 4.84
C ARG A 27 -13.04 -15.36 4.85
N CYS A 28 -13.65 -14.94 3.74
CA CYS A 28 -15.11 -14.93 3.64
C CYS A 28 -15.65 -16.37 3.64
N ASP A 29 -15.01 -17.28 2.92
CA ASP A 29 -15.42 -18.69 2.85
C ASP A 29 -15.39 -19.36 4.23
N ALA A 30 -14.35 -19.08 5.03
CA ALA A 30 -14.26 -19.53 6.42
C ALA A 30 -15.35 -18.94 7.34
N ASP A 31 -15.96 -17.82 6.96
CA ASP A 31 -17.09 -17.18 7.66
C ASP A 31 -18.45 -17.55 7.04
N ASP A 32 -18.53 -18.62 6.23
CA ASP A 32 -19.73 -19.04 5.47
C ASP A 32 -20.26 -17.97 4.50
N ARG A 33 -19.37 -17.12 3.96
CA ARG A 33 -19.70 -16.06 3.01
C ARG A 33 -19.01 -16.27 1.67
N VAL A 34 -19.78 -16.27 0.59
CA VAL A 34 -19.22 -16.36 -0.77
C VAL A 34 -18.90 -14.95 -1.28
N THR A 35 -17.61 -14.65 -1.50
CA THR A 35 -17.17 -13.37 -2.06
C THR A 35 -15.97 -13.60 -2.98
N LEU A 36 -15.93 -12.89 -4.11
CA LEU A 36 -14.82 -12.97 -5.05
C LEU A 36 -13.54 -12.36 -4.44
N ALA A 37 -12.43 -13.06 -4.60
CA ALA A 37 -11.11 -12.54 -4.30
C ALA A 37 -10.67 -11.56 -5.40
N THR A 38 -10.13 -10.42 -4.98
CA THR A 38 -9.58 -9.38 -5.86
C THR A 38 -8.07 -9.27 -5.72
N VAL A 39 -7.51 -9.75 -4.61
CA VAL A 39 -6.10 -9.59 -4.26
C VAL A 39 -5.52 -10.93 -3.81
N VAL A 40 -4.29 -11.18 -4.25
CA VAL A 40 -3.42 -12.25 -3.71
C VAL A 40 -2.50 -11.61 -2.68
N ASP A 41 -2.68 -11.97 -1.42
CA ASP A 41 -1.95 -11.45 -0.26
C ASP A 41 -0.89 -12.45 0.22
N HIS A 42 0.22 -11.96 0.76
CA HIS A 42 1.24 -12.80 1.38
C HIS A 42 0.91 -13.01 2.87
N ILE A 43 0.79 -14.26 3.31
CA ILE A 43 0.43 -14.61 4.70
C ILE A 43 1.47 -14.02 5.67
N VAL A 44 2.75 -14.27 5.40
CA VAL A 44 3.87 -13.54 5.98
C VAL A 44 4.30 -12.47 4.97
N PRO A 45 4.17 -11.17 5.28
CA PRO A 45 4.55 -10.13 4.34
C PRO A 45 6.03 -10.18 3.97
N LEU A 46 6.37 -9.87 2.72
CA LEU A 46 7.75 -9.81 2.25
C LEU A 46 8.62 -8.85 3.08
N ALA A 47 8.03 -7.74 3.57
CA ALA A 47 8.71 -6.77 4.43
C ALA A 47 9.09 -7.33 5.81
N LYS A 48 8.41 -8.38 6.28
CA LYS A 48 8.71 -9.10 7.52
C LYS A 48 9.52 -10.39 7.27
N GLY A 49 10.09 -10.56 6.08
CA GLY A 49 10.91 -11.72 5.73
C GLY A 49 10.14 -12.90 5.12
N GLY A 50 8.88 -12.71 4.70
CA GLY A 50 8.13 -13.74 3.99
C GLY A 50 8.68 -14.06 2.60
N THR A 51 8.33 -15.24 2.07
CA THR A 51 8.71 -15.70 0.73
C THR A 51 7.62 -15.39 -0.30
N ASP A 52 7.97 -15.29 -1.59
CA ASP A 52 6.99 -15.18 -2.68
C ASP A 52 6.64 -16.56 -3.26
N GLU A 53 6.38 -17.50 -2.36
CA GLU A 53 5.97 -18.87 -2.69
C GLU A 53 4.46 -18.97 -2.63
N ASP A 54 3.88 -19.87 -3.43
CA ASP A 54 2.44 -20.05 -3.48
C ASP A 54 1.87 -20.47 -2.11
N ASP A 55 2.62 -21.24 -1.31
CA ASP A 55 2.19 -21.66 0.03
C ASP A 55 2.14 -20.50 1.04
N ASN A 56 2.87 -19.41 0.78
CA ASN A 56 2.81 -18.18 1.58
C ASN A 56 1.80 -17.16 1.00
N THR A 57 0.84 -17.60 0.18
CA THR A 57 -0.18 -16.71 -0.38
C THR A 57 -1.60 -17.13 -0.02
N ARG A 58 -2.47 -16.14 0.09
CA ARG A 58 -3.92 -16.31 0.28
C ARG A 58 -4.70 -15.35 -0.62
N ASN A 59 -5.88 -15.76 -1.04
CA ASN A 59 -6.78 -15.00 -1.89
C ASN A 59 -7.83 -14.28 -1.04
N LEU A 60 -7.85 -12.94 -1.14
CA LEU A 60 -8.71 -12.08 -0.33
C LEU A 60 -9.53 -11.13 -1.19
N CYS A 61 -10.72 -10.79 -0.70
CA CYS A 61 -11.47 -9.64 -1.19
C CYS A 61 -10.87 -8.34 -0.64
N ASP A 62 -11.16 -7.22 -1.29
CA ASP A 62 -10.69 -5.89 -0.91
C ASP A 62 -10.91 -5.52 0.57
N PRO A 63 -12.11 -5.74 1.17
CA PRO A 63 -12.34 -5.50 2.59
C PRO A 63 -11.42 -6.32 3.50
N CYS A 64 -11.38 -7.64 3.31
CA CYS A 64 -10.56 -8.53 4.13
C CYS A 64 -9.06 -8.24 3.97
N HIS A 65 -8.63 -7.85 2.76
CA HIS A 65 -7.25 -7.45 2.50
C HIS A 65 -6.86 -6.16 3.27
N ARG A 66 -7.77 -5.18 3.38
CA ARG A 66 -7.53 -3.96 4.17
C ARG A 66 -7.40 -4.26 5.65
N GLU A 67 -8.25 -5.12 6.19
CA GLU A 67 -8.20 -5.56 7.59
C GLU A 67 -6.88 -6.25 7.89
N VAL A 68 -6.51 -7.23 7.07
CA VAL A 68 -5.22 -7.93 7.15
C VAL A 68 -4.04 -6.98 7.09
N THR A 69 -4.07 -6.02 6.16
CA THR A 69 -2.97 -5.06 6.02
C THR A 69 -2.84 -4.22 7.29
N ALA A 70 -3.96 -3.79 7.87
CA ALA A 70 -3.98 -3.05 9.14
C ALA A 70 -3.51 -3.91 10.32
N GLU A 71 -3.90 -5.17 10.40
CA GLU A 71 -3.41 -6.14 11.41
C GLU A 71 -1.89 -6.32 11.30
N GLN A 72 -1.34 -6.35 10.08
CA GLN A 72 0.08 -6.61 9.84
C GLN A 72 0.98 -5.39 9.98
N PHE A 73 0.53 -4.22 9.53
CA PHE A 73 1.37 -3.01 9.43
C PHE A 73 0.85 -1.83 10.25
N GLY A 74 -0.29 -2.00 10.92
CA GLY A 74 -1.03 -0.89 11.54
C GLY A 74 -1.77 -0.04 10.50
N HIS A 75 -2.52 0.94 10.99
CA HIS A 75 -3.15 1.93 10.13
C HIS A 75 -2.12 2.98 9.70
N ALA A 76 -2.05 3.24 8.38
CA ALA A 76 -1.33 4.40 7.90
C ALA A 76 -1.91 5.66 8.54
N ARG A 77 -1.06 6.59 8.98
CA ARG A 77 -1.48 7.91 9.46
C ARG A 77 -2.24 8.59 8.33
N GLN A 78 -3.55 8.74 8.47
CA GLN A 78 -4.30 9.63 7.60
C GLN A 78 -3.79 11.06 7.83
N VAL A 79 -3.27 11.66 6.77
CA VAL A 79 -2.94 13.08 6.79
C VAL A 79 -4.23 13.88 6.65
N ALA A 80 -4.37 14.95 7.42
CA ALA A 80 -5.55 15.79 7.35
C ALA A 80 -5.69 16.41 5.94
N LEU A 81 -6.92 16.68 5.52
CA LEU A 81 -7.16 17.48 4.32
C LEU A 81 -6.45 18.84 4.49
N GLY A 82 -5.65 19.24 3.50
CA GLY A 82 -4.80 20.45 3.61
C GLY A 82 -3.41 20.22 4.22
N ALA A 83 -3.00 18.95 4.42
CA ALA A 83 -1.63 18.62 4.80
C ALA A 83 -0.57 18.90 3.71
N CYS A 84 -1.00 19.28 2.50
CA CYS A 84 -0.13 19.78 1.44
C CYS A 84 -0.54 21.21 1.06
N ASP A 85 0.43 22.06 0.75
CA ASP A 85 0.20 23.43 0.28
C ASP A 85 -0.25 23.49 -1.20
N VAL A 86 -0.43 24.71 -1.72
CA VAL A 86 -0.87 24.95 -3.12
C VAL A 86 0.13 24.44 -4.17
N ASN A 87 1.37 24.23 -3.77
CA ASN A 87 2.45 23.74 -4.62
C ASN A 87 2.63 22.21 -4.48
N GLY A 88 1.84 21.55 -3.63
CA GLY A 88 1.88 20.11 -3.38
C GLY A 88 2.89 19.68 -2.31
N TRP A 89 3.44 20.62 -1.53
CA TRP A 89 4.45 20.33 -0.51
C TRP A 89 3.83 20.02 0.86
N PRO A 90 4.33 19.00 1.60
CA PRO A 90 3.87 18.72 2.95
C PRO A 90 4.04 19.93 3.88
N THR A 91 2.97 20.34 4.56
CA THR A 91 2.98 21.49 5.47
C THR A 91 3.54 21.17 6.85
N ASP A 92 3.67 19.90 7.22
CA ASP A 92 4.28 19.46 8.49
C ASP A 92 5.80 19.69 8.46
N PRO A 93 6.38 20.58 9.29
CA PRO A 93 7.82 20.85 9.29
C PRO A 93 8.67 19.62 9.64
N ARG A 94 8.10 18.62 10.32
CA ARG A 94 8.79 17.38 10.70
C ARG A 94 8.67 16.29 9.64
N HIS A 95 8.02 16.58 8.51
CA HIS A 95 7.96 15.64 7.40
C HIS A 95 9.39 15.34 6.90
N PRO A 96 9.77 14.08 6.59
CA PRO A 96 11.12 13.74 6.14
C PRO A 96 11.61 14.55 4.93
N TRP A 97 10.70 14.99 4.06
CA TRP A 97 11.02 15.89 2.94
C TRP A 97 11.44 17.30 3.39
N ASN A 98 11.00 17.74 4.58
CA ASN A 98 11.36 19.03 5.19
C ASN A 98 12.54 18.91 6.18
N ALA A 99 12.94 17.68 6.55
CA ALA A 99 13.91 17.42 7.61
C ALA A 99 15.39 17.57 7.18
N SER A 100 15.67 17.80 5.89
CA SER A 100 17.02 17.96 5.35
C SER A 100 17.15 19.20 4.46
N SER A 101 17.33 20.37 5.08
CA SER A 101 17.91 21.52 4.38
C SER A 101 18.67 22.42 5.35
N GLY A 102 19.98 22.25 5.40
CA GLY A 102 20.82 23.41 5.12
C GLY A 102 21.39 23.19 3.72
N ASP A 103 21.41 24.10 2.75
CA ASP A 103 20.88 25.46 2.45
C ASP A 103 21.38 25.71 0.97
N PRO A 104 20.83 26.55 0.02
CA PRO A 104 20.96 28.02 0.06
C PRO A 104 20.02 28.87 -0.86
N LEU A 105 18.86 28.39 -1.35
CA LEU A 105 18.02 29.18 -2.26
C LEU A 105 16.76 29.70 -1.57
N GLY A 106 16.92 30.82 -0.87
CA GLY A 106 15.81 31.64 -0.44
C GLY A 106 14.97 32.13 -1.63
N VAL A 107 13.78 31.56 -1.77
CA VAL A 107 12.59 32.27 -2.25
C VAL A 107 11.46 31.78 -1.33
N GLY A 108 11.07 32.55 -0.33
CA GLY A 108 10.49 33.86 -0.55
C GLY A 108 9.07 33.67 -1.07
N GLY A 109 8.14 33.22 -0.21
CA GLY A 109 6.72 33.39 -0.44
C GLY A 109 6.39 34.87 -0.31
N GLY A 110 6.54 35.61 -1.41
CA GLY A 110 6.27 37.04 -1.49
C GLY A 110 4.82 37.35 -1.11
N LYS A 111 4.62 38.05 0.00
CA LYS A 111 3.50 38.98 0.14
C LYS A 111 3.89 40.24 -0.62
N LYS A 112 3.32 40.48 -1.80
CA LYS A 112 3.33 41.82 -2.43
C LYS A 112 1.94 42.16 -3.00
N SER A 113 1.21 42.95 -2.22
CA SER A 113 0.27 43.99 -2.66
C SER A 113 0.08 44.90 -1.43
N GLY A 114 0.11 46.22 -1.46
CA GLY A 114 0.40 47.22 -2.49
C GLY A 114 0.55 48.58 -1.79
N GLY A 115 1.29 49.49 -2.41
CA GLY A 115 1.51 50.88 -2.03
C GLY A 115 2.26 51.56 -3.16
#